data_AF-A0A9P5RGN5-F1
#
_entry.id   AF-A0A9P5RGN5-F1
#
_cell.length_a   1.000
_cell.length_b   1.000
_cell.length_c   1.000
_cell.angle_alpha   90.00
_cell.angle_beta   90.00
_cell.angle_gamma   90.00
#
_symmetry.space_group_name_H-M   'P 1'
#
loop_
_entity.id
_entity.type
_entity.pdbx_description
1 polymer ?
#
loop_
_entity_poly.entity_id
_entity_poly.type
_entity_poly.pdbx_seq_one_letter_code
_entity_poly.pdbx_strand_id
1 'polypeptide(L)'
;MLYFLAQQTMSSKPMLMMLFALILVLLVVASQTEAARMPIWCFCNDLPTTRRICTSVGSHWDGGSCGFEIEGAYKLFLGTCENIRGKSNCWN
;
A
#
# COMPACT_ATOMS: atom_id res chain seq x y z
N MET A 1 48.24 13.86 46.90
CA MET A 1 46.79 14.01 46.69
C MET A 1 46.57 15.26 45.85
N LEU A 2 46.73 15.11 44.54
CA LEU A 2 46.44 16.10 43.48
C LEU A 2 46.70 15.35 42.16
N TYR A 3 45.96 15.74 41.12
CA TYR A 3 46.12 15.39 39.70
C TYR A 3 45.02 14.49 39.09
N PHE A 4 44.15 15.19 38.36
CA PHE A 4 43.29 14.78 37.23
C PHE A 4 42.07 13.91 37.61
N LEU A 5 40.81 14.38 37.61
CA LEU A 5 40.15 15.29 36.66
C LEU A 5 40.67 15.12 35.22
N ALA A 6 40.55 13.91 34.69
CA ALA A 6 40.54 13.68 33.26
C ALA A 6 39.12 13.34 32.83
N GLN A 7 38.53 14.28 32.10
CA GLN A 7 37.25 14.24 31.43
C GLN A 7 36.89 12.83 30.90
N GLN A 8 35.77 12.27 31.36
CA GLN A 8 35.05 11.30 30.55
C GLN A 8 34.47 12.05 29.35
N THR A 9 35.23 12.08 28.26
CA THR A 9 34.65 12.39 26.96
C THR A 9 33.67 11.25 26.67
N MET A 10 32.38 11.48 26.90
CA MET A 10 31.36 10.62 26.34
C MET A 10 31.59 10.66 24.83
N SER A 11 32.21 9.61 24.30
CA SER A 11 32.37 9.40 22.88
C SER A 11 30.97 9.47 22.29
N SER A 12 30.67 10.54 21.55
CA SER A 12 29.36 10.78 20.95
C SER A 12 29.06 9.79 19.81
N LYS A 13 30.09 9.05 19.37
CA LYS A 13 30.03 8.06 18.30
C LYS A 13 29.06 6.89 18.58
N PRO A 14 29.13 6.17 19.73
CA PRO A 14 28.16 5.12 20.06
C PRO A 14 26.72 5.63 20.21
N MET A 15 26.52 6.84 20.72
CA MET A 15 25.18 7.42 20.89
C MET A 15 24.53 7.76 19.54
N LEU A 16 25.33 8.31 18.61
CA LEU A 16 24.87 8.61 17.25
C LEU A 16 24.53 7.32 16.49
N MET A 17 25.34 6.26 16.64
CA MET A 17 25.08 4.95 16.00
C MET A 17 23.79 4.29 16.48
N MET A 18 23.47 4.36 17.78
CA MET A 18 22.21 3.83 18.30
C MET A 18 21.00 4.59 17.74
N LEU A 19 21.10 5.91 17.59
CA LEU A 19 20.04 6.72 17.00
C LEU A 19 19.77 6.34 15.54
N PHE A 20 20.83 6.15 14.74
CA PHE A 20 20.70 5.69 13.36
C PHE A 20 20.10 4.29 13.26
N ALA A 21 20.47 3.37 14.15
CA ALA A 21 19.90 2.03 14.20
C ALA A 21 18.39 2.07 14.52
N LEU A 22 17.96 2.89 15.47
CA LEU A 22 16.54 3.08 15.80
C LEU A 22 15.75 3.65 14.62
N ILE A 23 16.30 4.65 13.92
CA ILE A 23 15.66 5.23 12.73
C ILE A 23 15.52 4.18 11.62
N LEU A 24 16.56 3.37 11.38
CA LEU A 24 16.51 2.30 10.38
C LEU A 24 15.45 1.24 10.71
N VAL A 25 15.35 0.83 11.98
CA VAL A 25 14.31 -0.13 12.42
C VAL A 25 12.92 0.45 12.21
N LEU A 26 12.70 1.73 12.55
CA LEU A 26 11.41 2.39 12.34
C LEU A 26 11.05 2.49 10.84
N LEU A 27 12.03 2.75 9.97
CA LEU A 27 11.81 2.79 8.52
C LEU A 27 11.43 1.42 7.94
N VAL A 28 12.08 0.34 8.40
CA VAL A 28 11.76 -1.05 7.97
C VAL A 28 10.38 -1.49 8.45
N VAL A 29 9.96 -1.07 9.65
CA VAL A 29 8.61 -1.37 10.15
C VAL A 29 7.56 -0.54 9.41
N ALA A 30 7.84 0.72 9.08
CA ALA A 30 6.93 1.58 8.32
C ALA A 30 6.68 1.08 6.89
N SER A 31 7.68 0.44 6.25
CA SER A 31 7.54 -0.10 4.90
C SER A 31 6.65 -1.34 4.78
N GLN A 32 6.22 -1.96 5.90
CA GLN A 32 5.34 -3.13 5.89
C GLN A 32 3.85 -2.80 6.01
N THR A 33 3.47 -1.54 5.80
CA THR A 33 2.07 -1.10 5.79
C THR A 33 1.47 -1.07 4.39
N GLU A 34 1.93 -1.94 3.49
CA GLU A 34 1.14 -2.28 2.30
C GLU A 34 -0.05 -3.11 2.79
N ALA A 35 -1.17 -2.41 3.01
CA ALA A 35 -2.43 -3.04 3.36
C ALA A 35 -2.77 -4.06 2.28
N ALA A 36 -2.52 -5.34 2.58
CA ALA A 36 -3.04 -6.48 1.84
C ALA A 36 -4.57 -6.49 1.99
N ARG A 37 -5.24 -5.55 1.32
CA ARG A 37 -6.68 -5.61 1.10
C ARG A 37 -6.85 -6.62 -0.03
N MET A 38 -7.15 -7.85 0.42
CA MET A 38 -7.60 -9.02 -0.34
C MET A 38 -8.53 -8.66 -1.51
N PRO A 39 -8.54 -9.48 -2.57
CA PRO A 39 -9.02 -9.06 -3.88
C PRO A 39 -10.49 -8.61 -3.82
N ILE A 40 -10.71 -7.35 -4.20
CA ILE A 40 -12.05 -6.77 -4.31
C ILE A 40 -12.61 -7.20 -5.66
N TRP A 41 -13.82 -7.74 -5.69
CA TRP A 41 -14.53 -8.08 -6.92
C TRP A 41 -15.61 -7.07 -7.21
N CYS A 42 -15.70 -6.61 -8.46
CA CYS A 42 -16.72 -5.65 -8.88
C CYS A 42 -17.44 -6.04 -10.16
N PHE A 43 -18.70 -5.62 -10.25
CA PHE A 43 -19.56 -5.77 -11.41
C PHE A 43 -20.24 -4.45 -11.77
N CYS A 44 -20.18 -4.08 -13.05
CA CYS A 44 -20.71 -2.82 -13.59
C CYS A 44 -22.19 -2.93 -14.00
N ASN A 45 -22.95 -3.84 -13.41
CA ASN A 45 -24.34 -4.14 -13.78
C ASN A 45 -24.56 -4.49 -15.27
N ASP A 46 -23.48 -4.83 -15.96
CA ASP A 46 -23.47 -5.20 -17.37
C ASP A 46 -22.21 -6.00 -17.69
N LEU A 47 -22.39 -7.22 -18.20
CA LEU A 47 -21.29 -8.16 -18.49
C LEU A 47 -20.31 -7.61 -19.54
N PRO A 48 -20.75 -7.17 -20.73
CA PRO A 48 -19.86 -6.61 -21.74
C PRO A 48 -19.04 -5.42 -21.23
N THR A 49 -19.67 -4.48 -20.52
CA THR A 49 -19.00 -3.30 -19.95
C THR A 49 -18.00 -3.73 -18.88
N THR A 50 -18.41 -4.59 -17.95
CA THR A 50 -17.53 -5.08 -16.88
C THR A 50 -16.30 -5.74 -17.47
N ARG A 51 -16.48 -6.67 -18.42
CA ARG A 51 -15.37 -7.36 -19.09
C ARG A 51 -14.43 -6.38 -19.79
N ARG A 52 -14.99 -5.42 -20.54
CA ARG A 52 -14.19 -4.43 -21.28
C ARG A 52 -13.34 -3.57 -20.36
N ILE A 53 -13.93 -3.02 -19.30
CA ILE A 53 -13.20 -2.19 -18.33
C ILE A 53 -12.17 -3.06 -17.61
N CYS A 54 -12.55 -4.25 -17.16
CA CYS A 54 -11.67 -5.18 -16.44
C CYS A 54 -10.39 -5.50 -17.23
N THR A 55 -10.54 -5.84 -18.51
CA THR A 55 -9.41 -6.08 -19.40
C THR A 55 -8.59 -4.80 -19.64
N SER A 56 -9.24 -3.64 -19.73
CA SER A 56 -8.56 -2.35 -19.93
C SER A 56 -7.70 -1.93 -18.75
N VAL A 57 -8.09 -2.28 -17.52
CA VAL A 57 -7.32 -1.95 -16.30
C VAL A 57 -6.38 -3.08 -15.87
N GLY A 58 -6.23 -4.12 -16.70
CA GLY A 58 -5.30 -5.22 -16.48
C GLY A 58 -5.61 -6.08 -15.25
N SER A 59 -6.89 -6.19 -14.88
CA SER A 59 -7.35 -6.89 -13.68
C SER A 59 -7.88 -8.30 -13.98
N HIS A 60 -8.18 -9.08 -12.94
CA HIS A 60 -8.55 -10.49 -13.09
C HIS A 60 -10.03 -10.66 -13.47
N TRP A 61 -10.33 -11.50 -14.46
CA TRP A 61 -11.69 -11.75 -14.95
C TRP A 61 -12.12 -13.20 -14.65
N ASP A 62 -13.21 -13.38 -13.90
CA ASP A 62 -13.74 -14.71 -13.50
C ASP A 62 -14.89 -15.23 -14.39
N GLY A 63 -15.36 -14.43 -15.35
CA GLY A 63 -16.54 -14.75 -16.16
C GLY A 63 -17.80 -13.95 -15.82
N GLY A 64 -17.81 -13.18 -14.74
CA GLY A 64 -18.93 -12.35 -14.31
C GLY A 64 -18.54 -11.02 -13.69
N SER A 65 -17.36 -10.94 -13.09
CA SER A 65 -16.88 -9.85 -12.27
C SER A 65 -15.37 -9.63 -12.45
N CYS A 66 -14.90 -8.47 -12.01
CA CYS A 66 -13.51 -8.06 -12.11
C CYS A 66 -12.86 -8.02 -10.74
N GLY A 67 -11.78 -8.79 -10.54
CA GLY A 67 -11.01 -8.88 -9.30
C GLY A 67 -9.79 -7.96 -9.30
N PHE A 68 -9.61 -7.21 -8.21
CA PHE A 68 -8.56 -6.22 -8.03
C PHE A 68 -7.67 -6.54 -6.84
N GLU A 69 -6.37 -6.72 -7.11
CA GLU A 69 -5.33 -6.86 -6.07
C GLU A 69 -4.71 -5.51 -5.68
N ILE A 70 -4.91 -4.48 -6.51
CA ILE A 70 -4.35 -3.14 -6.32
C ILE A 70 -5.45 -2.07 -6.30
N GLU A 71 -5.35 -1.13 -5.36
CA GLU A 71 -6.36 -0.07 -5.17
C GLU A 71 -6.49 0.84 -6.40
N GLY A 72 -5.39 1.07 -7.14
CA GLY A 72 -5.38 1.92 -8.33
C GLY A 72 -6.30 1.38 -9.44
N ALA A 73 -6.21 0.08 -9.75
CA ALA A 73 -7.05 -0.54 -10.78
C ALA A 73 -8.52 -0.58 -10.35
N TYR A 74 -8.78 -0.85 -9.07
CA TYR A 74 -10.11 -0.78 -8.48
C TYR A 74 -10.74 0.62 -8.65
N LYS A 75 -10.03 1.69 -8.29
CA LYS A 75 -10.52 3.07 -8.44
C LYS A 75 -10.77 3.45 -9.90
N LEU A 76 -9.91 3.02 -10.81
CA LEU A 76 -10.10 3.24 -12.26
C LEU A 76 -11.33 2.51 -12.78
N PHE A 77 -11.55 1.27 -12.35
CA PHE A 77 -12.75 0.52 -12.70
C PHE A 77 -14.02 1.23 -12.21
N LEU A 78 -14.07 1.63 -10.94
CA LEU A 78 -15.21 2.34 -10.35
C LEU A 78 -15.53 3.62 -11.13
N GLY A 79 -14.54 4.50 -11.30
CA GLY A 79 -14.76 5.76 -11.99
C GLY A 79 -15.21 5.56 -13.44
N THR A 80 -14.64 4.59 -14.14
CA THR A 80 -15.07 4.27 -15.52
C THR A 80 -16.48 3.70 -15.54
N CYS A 81 -16.81 2.82 -14.60
CA CYS A 81 -18.11 2.20 -14.51
C CYS A 81 -19.21 3.21 -14.15
N GLU A 82 -19.00 4.07 -13.16
CA GLU A 82 -19.94 5.12 -12.77
C GLU A 82 -20.18 6.11 -13.92
N ASN A 83 -19.15 6.47 -14.68
CA ASN A 83 -19.30 7.34 -15.85
C ASN A 83 -20.15 6.72 -16.98
N ILE A 84 -20.15 5.39 -17.13
CA ILE A 84 -20.85 4.70 -18.23
C ILE A 84 -22.24 4.18 -17.79
N ARG A 85 -22.33 3.65 -16.57
CA ARG A 85 -23.50 2.91 -16.05
C ARG A 85 -24.12 3.55 -14.80
N GLY A 86 -23.47 4.53 -14.19
CA GLY A 86 -23.97 5.24 -13.00
C GLY A 86 -23.87 4.46 -11.69
N LYS A 87 -23.55 3.16 -11.73
CA LYS A 87 -23.38 2.33 -10.52
C LYS A 87 -22.55 1.08 -10.76
N SER A 88 -21.80 0.69 -9.75
CA SER A 88 -21.08 -0.58 -9.64
C SER A 88 -21.44 -1.29 -8.33
N ASN A 89 -21.49 -2.61 -8.35
CA ASN A 89 -21.57 -3.42 -7.14
C ASN A 89 -20.21 -4.05 -6.90
N CYS A 90 -19.67 -3.93 -5.68
CA CYS A 90 -18.41 -4.55 -5.32
C CYS A 90 -18.56 -5.33 -4.01
N TRP A 91 -17.78 -6.39 -3.87
CA TRP A 91 -17.72 -7.27 -2.70
C TRP A 91 -16.28 -7.77 -2.49
N ASN A 92 -16.01 -8.25 -1.28
CA ASN A 92 -14.73 -8.90 -0.93
C ASN A 92 -14.95 -10.40 -0.75
#